data_AF-A0A929I0T8-F1
#
_entry.id   AF-A0A929I0T8-F1
#
_cell.length_a   1.000
_cell.length_b   1.000
_cell.length_c   1.000
_cell.angle_alpha   90.00
_cell.angle_beta   90.00
_cell.angle_gamma   90.00
#
_symmetry.space_group_name_H-M   'P 1'
#
loop_
_entity.id
_entity.type
_entity.pdbx_description
1 polymer ?
#
loop_
_entity_poly.entity_id
_entity_poly.type
_entity_poly.pdbx_seq_one_letter_code
_entity_poly.pdbx_strand_id
1 'polypeptide(L)'
;PVAQNTAKASPFYKTDQFVWTLKWTHIHLFGMNMIFIFIGGIAVFLDVGVKWRTLLVVLPFAGVLIDIAAMWLKGYVSPAFFWLHIPGGGLFGFTFFFVSGRALWEMWWRRKNYAAT
;
A
#
# COMPACT_ATOMS: atom_id res chain seq x y z
N PRO A 1 -51.64 6.36 17.82
CA PRO A 1 -50.40 5.98 18.53
C PRO A 1 -49.52 5.06 17.65
N VAL A 2 -48.63 5.67 16.86
CA VAL A 2 -47.62 4.93 16.09
C VAL A 2 -46.51 4.57 17.07
N ALA A 3 -46.41 3.29 17.43
CA ALA A 3 -45.30 2.79 18.22
C ALA A 3 -44.00 3.02 17.43
N GLN A 4 -43.23 4.03 17.84
CA GLN A 4 -41.87 4.21 17.36
C GLN A 4 -41.08 2.98 17.82
N ASN A 5 -40.86 2.06 16.90
CA ASN A 5 -40.03 0.89 17.10
C ASN A 5 -38.58 1.40 17.25
N THR A 6 -38.16 1.67 18.49
CA THR A 6 -36.79 2.04 18.83
C THR A 6 -35.92 0.80 18.69
N ALA A 7 -35.62 0.40 17.45
CA ALA A 7 -34.55 -0.54 17.18
C ALA A 7 -33.27 0.05 17.79
N LYS A 8 -32.81 -0.55 18.88
CA LYS A 8 -31.63 -0.12 19.63
C LYS A 8 -30.47 -0.01 18.63
N ALA A 9 -29.96 1.21 18.41
CA ALA A 9 -28.86 1.43 17.48
C ALA A 9 -27.73 0.44 17.78
N SER A 10 -27.16 -0.16 16.73
CA SER A 10 -26.09 -1.14 16.92
C SER A 10 -24.89 -0.48 17.62
N PRO A 11 -24.20 -1.18 18.53
CA PRO A 11 -22.97 -0.66 19.12
C PRO A 11 -21.94 -0.27 18.04
N PHE A 12 -21.15 0.78 18.28
CA PHE A 12 -20.18 1.33 17.30
C PHE A 12 -19.31 0.26 16.62
N TYR A 13 -18.77 -0.70 17.39
CA TYR A 13 -17.89 -1.76 16.89
C TYR A 13 -18.59 -2.81 16.00
N LYS A 14 -19.93 -2.77 15.92
CA LYS A 14 -20.75 -3.59 15.03
C LYS A 14 -21.28 -2.81 13.83
N THR A 15 -20.92 -1.54 13.68
CA THR A 15 -21.29 -0.75 12.50
C THR A 15 -20.56 -1.29 11.28
N ASP A 16 -21.25 -1.34 10.14
CA ASP A 16 -20.69 -1.86 8.88
C ASP A 16 -19.43 -1.10 8.48
N GLN A 17 -19.41 0.22 8.69
CA GLN A 17 -18.27 1.07 8.42
C GLN A 17 -17.05 0.65 9.24
N PHE A 18 -17.18 0.42 10.55
CA PHE A 18 -16.08 0.00 11.41
C PHE A 18 -15.54 -1.37 11.04
N VAL A 19 -16.44 -2.33 10.85
CA VAL A 19 -16.06 -3.69 10.44
C VAL A 19 -15.36 -3.68 9.09
N TRP A 20 -15.83 -2.86 8.15
CA TRP A 20 -15.22 -2.73 6.83
C TRP A 20 -13.83 -2.08 6.89
N THR A 21 -13.65 -0.98 7.63
CA THR A 21 -12.34 -0.33 7.78
C THR A 21 -11.32 -1.26 8.48
N LEU A 22 -11.76 -2.08 9.43
CA LEU A 22 -10.91 -3.11 10.04
C LEU A 22 -10.48 -4.18 9.03
N LYS A 23 -11.40 -4.71 8.22
CA LYS A 23 -11.07 -5.67 7.15
C LYS A 23 -10.08 -5.07 6.14
N TRP A 24 -10.32 -3.81 5.73
CA TRP A 24 -9.40 -3.08 4.85
C TRP A 24 -8.00 -2.99 5.45
N THR A 25 -7.92 -2.55 6.71
CA THR A 25 -6.66 -2.44 7.46
C THR A 25 -5.95 -3.79 7.55
N HIS A 26 -6.66 -4.88 7.86
CA HIS A 26 -6.05 -6.21 7.98
C HIS A 26 -5.40 -6.67 6.67
N ILE A 27 -6.11 -6.55 5.55
CA ILE A 27 -5.61 -6.99 4.24
C ILE A 27 -4.40 -6.15 3.80
N HIS A 28 -4.41 -4.84 4.05
CA HIS A 28 -3.30 -3.96 3.67
C HIS A 28 -2.11 -4.10 4.61
N LEU A 29 -2.36 -4.22 5.92
CA LEU A 29 -1.30 -4.39 6.90
C LEU A 29 -0.60 -5.74 6.75
N PHE A 30 -1.31 -6.82 6.43
CA PHE A 30 -0.70 -8.14 6.27
C PHE A 30 -0.34 -8.45 4.81
N GLY A 31 -1.34 -8.45 3.92
CA GLY A 31 -1.18 -8.88 2.52
C GLY A 31 -0.24 -7.97 1.72
N MET A 32 -0.43 -6.65 1.78
CA MET A 32 0.43 -5.73 1.02
C MET A 32 1.87 -5.70 1.57
N ASN A 33 2.04 -5.71 2.89
CA ASN A 33 3.37 -5.74 3.49
C ASN A 33 4.15 -7.02 3.18
N MET A 34 3.47 -8.16 3.08
CA MET A 34 4.08 -9.40 2.58
C MET A 34 4.65 -9.20 1.17
N ILE A 35 3.89 -8.59 0.25
CA ILE A 35 4.37 -8.27 -1.11
C ILE A 35 5.57 -7.31 -1.06
N PHE A 36 5.54 -6.30 -0.19
CA PHE A 36 6.62 -5.32 -0.08
C PHE A 36 7.93 -5.92 0.43
N ILE A 37 7.87 -6.95 1.28
CA ILE A 37 9.07 -7.69 1.69
C ILE A 37 9.71 -8.38 0.48
N PHE A 38 8.92 -9.03 -0.37
CA PHE A 38 9.45 -9.67 -1.58
C PHE A 38 10.02 -8.65 -2.57
N ILE A 39 9.30 -7.57 -2.82
CA ILE A 39 9.74 -6.50 -3.72
C ILE A 39 10.98 -5.77 -3.16
N GLY A 40 11.03 -5.54 -1.86
CA GLY A 40 12.20 -4.99 -1.18
C GLY A 40 13.42 -5.93 -1.29
N GLY A 41 13.20 -7.24 -1.17
CA GLY A 41 14.23 -8.25 -1.43
C GLY A 41 14.78 -8.15 -2.86
N ILE A 42 13.92 -8.03 -3.87
CA ILE A 42 14.33 -7.81 -5.27
C ILE A 42 15.11 -6.49 -5.41
N ALA A 43 14.65 -5.41 -4.75
CA ALA A 43 15.26 -4.10 -4.83
C ALA A 43 16.72 -4.07 -4.35
N VAL A 44 17.09 -4.93 -3.40
CA VAL A 44 18.48 -5.06 -2.91
C VAL A 44 19.44 -5.56 -4.00
N PHE A 45 18.94 -6.38 -4.94
CA PHE A 45 19.74 -6.94 -6.03
C PHE A 45 19.82 -6.06 -7.27
N LEU A 46 19.03 -4.99 -7.35
CA LEU A 46 19.05 -4.08 -8.49
C LEU A 46 20.39 -3.37 -8.59
N ASP A 47 20.95 -3.22 -9.78
CA ASP A 47 22.14 -2.40 -9.97
C ASP A 47 21.81 -0.91 -10.04
N VAL A 48 21.54 -0.36 -8.85
CA VAL A 48 21.34 1.05 -8.56
C VAL A 48 22.10 1.39 -7.27
N GLY A 49 22.39 2.68 -7.05
CA GLY A 49 23.12 3.10 -5.85
C GLY A 49 22.42 2.70 -4.54
N VAL A 50 23.19 2.46 -3.49
CA VAL A 50 22.69 1.99 -2.18
C VAL A 50 21.56 2.86 -1.64
N LYS A 51 21.68 4.20 -1.75
CA LYS A 51 20.63 5.15 -1.34
C LYS A 51 19.29 4.85 -2.01
N TRP A 52 19.30 4.56 -3.32
CA TRP A 52 18.10 4.26 -4.07
C TRP A 52 17.50 2.91 -3.68
N ARG A 53 18.33 1.88 -3.47
CA ARG A 53 17.85 0.58 -2.96
C ARG A 53 17.13 0.75 -1.62
N THR A 54 17.73 1.48 -0.69
CA THR A 54 17.13 1.76 0.62
C THR A 54 15.80 2.48 0.49
N LEU A 55 15.72 3.51 -0.36
CA LEU A 55 14.44 4.21 -0.61
C LEU A 55 13.39 3.26 -1.19
N LEU A 56 13.74 2.47 -2.21
CA LEU A 56 12.81 1.52 -2.83
C LEU A 56 12.30 0.45 -1.85
N VAL A 57 13.09 0.10 -0.84
CA VAL A 57 12.64 -0.79 0.24
C VAL A 57 11.66 -0.09 1.18
N VAL A 58 11.92 1.17 1.57
CA VAL A 58 11.16 1.86 2.63
C VAL A 58 9.87 2.51 2.12
N LEU A 59 9.89 3.10 0.92
CA LEU A 59 8.75 3.81 0.33
C LEU A 59 7.41 3.04 0.34
N PRO A 60 7.34 1.75 -0.01
CA PRO A 60 6.07 1.05 -0.02
C PRO A 60 5.46 0.88 1.38
N PHE A 61 6.30 0.73 2.42
CA PHE A 61 5.83 0.69 3.81
C PHE A 61 5.30 2.06 4.27
N ALA A 62 5.95 3.15 3.89
CA ALA A 62 5.43 4.49 4.16
C ALA A 62 4.09 4.72 3.43
N GLY A 63 4.00 4.27 2.17
CA GLY A 63 2.79 4.38 1.35
C GLY A 63 1.58 3.70 1.97
N VAL A 64 1.73 2.46 2.45
CA VAL A 64 0.60 1.72 3.05
C VAL A 64 0.14 2.30 4.39
N LEU A 65 1.05 2.90 5.16
CA LEU A 65 0.65 3.61 6.38
C LEU A 65 -0.20 4.84 6.05
N ILE A 66 0.19 5.60 5.02
CA ILE A 66 -0.61 6.74 4.51
C ILE A 66 -1.95 6.25 3.97
N ASP A 67 -1.96 5.13 3.23
CA ASP A 67 -3.16 4.52 2.68
C ASP A 67 -4.17 4.14 3.77
N ILE A 68 -3.72 3.39 4.78
CA ILE A 68 -4.54 3.00 5.92
C ILE A 68 -5.03 4.24 6.66
N ALA A 69 -4.16 5.21 6.95
CA ALA A 69 -4.54 6.44 7.63
C ALA A 69 -5.63 7.21 6.85
N ALA A 70 -5.51 7.31 5.52
CA ALA A 70 -6.52 7.93 4.68
C ALA A 70 -7.89 7.26 4.79
N MET A 71 -7.93 5.94 4.91
CA MET A 71 -9.19 5.18 5.05
C MET A 71 -9.90 5.42 6.38
N TRP A 72 -9.15 5.52 7.47
CA TRP A 72 -9.70 5.89 8.77
C TRP A 72 -10.15 7.35 8.80
N LEU A 73 -9.31 8.26 8.31
CA LEU A 73 -9.62 9.69 8.31
C LEU A 73 -10.82 10.02 7.41
N LYS A 74 -10.92 9.42 6.21
CA LYS A 74 -12.07 9.66 5.32
C LYS A 74 -13.37 9.08 5.86
N GLY A 75 -13.29 7.98 6.62
CA GLY A 75 -14.45 7.36 7.24
C GLY A 75 -14.97 8.15 8.44
N TYR A 76 -14.09 8.63 9.31
CA TYR A 76 -14.49 9.14 10.63
C TYR A 76 -14.26 10.64 10.86
N VAL A 77 -13.54 11.33 9.96
CA VAL A 77 -13.19 12.75 10.14
C VAL A 77 -13.78 13.61 9.03
N SER A 78 -13.41 13.38 7.77
CA SER A 78 -13.91 14.16 6.64
C SER A 78 -13.70 13.45 5.29
N PRO A 79 -14.67 13.48 4.36
CA PRO A 79 -14.50 12.93 3.01
C PRO A 79 -13.30 13.51 2.24
N ALA A 80 -12.82 14.72 2.58
CA ALA A 80 -11.67 15.35 1.95
C ALA A 80 -10.38 14.52 2.07
N PHE A 81 -10.25 13.68 3.10
CA PHE A 81 -9.10 12.78 3.26
C PHE A 81 -9.02 11.67 2.20
N PHE A 82 -10.04 11.53 1.33
CA PHE A 82 -9.92 10.74 0.10
C PHE A 82 -8.65 11.10 -0.71
N TRP A 83 -8.29 12.39 -0.77
CA TRP A 83 -7.11 12.84 -1.51
C TRP A 83 -5.79 12.31 -0.94
N LEU A 84 -5.76 11.92 0.35
CA LEU A 84 -4.58 11.32 0.97
C LEU A 84 -4.37 9.86 0.54
N HIS A 85 -5.42 9.20 0.07
CA HIS A 85 -5.36 7.82 -0.42
C HIS A 85 -4.56 7.72 -1.72
N ILE A 86 -4.62 8.75 -2.58
CA ILE A 86 -3.90 8.80 -3.87
C ILE A 86 -2.37 8.75 -3.69
N PRO A 87 -1.72 9.62 -2.89
CA PRO A 87 -0.29 9.54 -2.68
C PRO A 87 0.12 8.28 -1.89
N GLY A 88 -0.71 7.80 -0.95
CA GLY A 88 -0.44 6.54 -0.24
C GLY A 88 -0.38 5.33 -1.18
N GLY A 89 -1.45 5.14 -1.95
CA GLY A 89 -1.57 4.13 -2.99
C GLY A 89 -0.52 4.26 -4.10
N GLY A 90 -0.35 5.48 -4.59
CA GLY A 90 0.60 5.81 -5.64
C GLY A 90 2.03 5.50 -5.27
N LEU A 91 2.44 5.71 -4.01
CA LEU A 91 3.82 5.48 -3.58
C LEU A 91 4.22 4.01 -3.65
N PHE A 92 3.42 3.12 -3.06
CA PHE A 92 3.73 1.69 -3.10
C PHE A 92 3.50 1.09 -4.49
N GLY A 93 2.48 1.57 -5.23
CA GLY A 93 2.22 1.12 -6.60
C GLY A 93 3.34 1.51 -7.57
N PHE A 94 3.82 2.74 -7.48
CA PHE A 94 4.96 3.23 -8.27
C PHE A 94 6.23 2.44 -7.94
N THR A 95 6.52 2.22 -6.65
CA THR A 95 7.69 1.45 -6.22
C THR A 95 7.63 0.04 -6.80
N PHE A 96 6.48 -0.64 -6.70
CA PHE A 96 6.28 -1.98 -7.26
C PHE A 96 6.57 -2.01 -8.76
N PHE A 97 5.99 -1.06 -9.51
CA PHE A 97 6.16 -0.97 -10.96
C PHE A 97 7.63 -0.73 -11.34
N PHE A 98 8.28 0.22 -10.65
CA PHE A 98 9.68 0.57 -10.92
C PHE A 98 10.62 -0.58 -10.63
N VAL A 99 10.54 -1.21 -9.45
CA VAL A 99 11.42 -2.33 -9.05
C VAL A 99 11.23 -3.51 -9.99
N SER A 100 9.99 -3.88 -10.29
CA SER A 100 9.70 -5.01 -11.18
C SER A 100 10.20 -4.73 -12.60
N GLY A 101 9.92 -3.54 -13.15
CA GLY A 101 10.38 -3.16 -14.48
C GLY A 101 11.90 -3.10 -14.58
N ARG A 102 12.57 -2.53 -13.58
CA ARG A 102 14.04 -2.46 -13.52
C ARG A 102 14.66 -3.85 -13.43
N ALA A 103 14.13 -4.73 -12.57
CA ALA A 103 14.64 -6.10 -12.41
C ALA A 103 14.54 -6.90 -13.72
N LEU A 104 13.37 -6.86 -14.37
CA LEU A 104 13.15 -7.53 -15.66
C LEU A 104 14.09 -6.97 -16.74
N TRP A 105 14.28 -5.65 -16.79
CA TRP A 105 15.20 -5.04 -17.75
C TRP A 105 16.67 -5.46 -17.51
N GLU A 106 17.11 -5.53 -16.25
CA GLU A 106 18.45 -5.99 -15.88
C GLU A 106 18.71 -7.45 -16.27
N MET A 107 17.73 -8.32 -16.04
CA MET A 107 17.86 -9.75 -16.32
C MET A 107 17.91 -10.07 -17.83
N TRP A 108 17.03 -9.47 -18.64
CA TRP A 108 16.89 -9.83 -20.05
C TRP A 108 17.69 -8.97 -21.02
N TRP A 109 17.85 -7.67 -20.77
CA TRP A 109 18.46 -6.75 -21.74
C TRP A 109 19.89 -6.37 -21.40
N ARG A 110 20.22 -6.24 -20.11
CA ARG A 110 21.56 -5.78 -19.72
C ARG A 110 22.66 -6.81 -19.94
N ARG A 111 22.35 -8.11 -19.82
CA ARG A 111 23.30 -9.21 -20.05
C ARG A 111 23.89 -9.21 -21.48
N LYS A 112 23.14 -8.72 -22.48
CA LYS A 112 23.62 -8.65 -23.88
C LYS A 112 24.87 -7.76 -24.05
N ASN A 113 25.12 -6.83 -23.12
CA ASN A 113 26.25 -5.91 -23.22
C ASN A 113 27.57 -6.47 -22.66
N TYR A 114 27.55 -7.57 -21.89
CA TYR A 114 28.76 -8.21 -21.35
C TYR A 114 29.27 -9.38 -22.19
N ALA A 115 28.42 -9.95 -23.06
CA ALA A 115 28.82 -11.03 -23.98
C ALA A 115 29.40 -10.52 -25.31
N ALA A 116 29.45 -9.20 -25.50
CA ALA A 116 29.95 -8.52 -26.70
C ALA A 116 31.29 -7.78 -26.48
N THR A 117 31.94 -8.02 -25.33
CA THR A 117 33.29 -7.55 -24.95
C THR A 117 34.11 -8.75 -24.53
#